data_AF-A0A927INS8-F1
#
_entry.id   AF-A0A927INS8-F1
#
_cell.length_a   1.000
_cell.length_b   1.000
_cell.length_c   1.000
_cell.angle_alpha   90.00
_cell.angle_beta   90.00
_cell.angle_gamma   90.00
#
_symmetry.space_group_name_H-M   'P 1'
#
loop_
_entity.id
_entity.type
_entity.pdbx_description
1 polymer ?
#
loop_
_entity_poly.entity_id
_entity_poly.type
_entity_poly.pdbx_seq_one_letter_code
_entity_poly.pdbx_strand_id
1 'polypeptide(L)'
;MSDEQPPPSGDDLLAPAGYDLVDVRYIEVNGSYAGHGLLRTHGRRECSGPNCPIHNPSEHPLADAPLLWREDGGFMERLCPHGVGHPDVDRLAHTMRTQGESATRRIARHACDGCCL
;
A
#
# COMPACT_ATOMS: atom_id res chain seq x y z
N MET A 1 27.81 28.92 -25.11
CA MET A 1 26.88 29.31 -24.04
C MET A 1 26.14 28.04 -23.70
N SER A 2 26.49 27.42 -22.59
CA SER A 2 25.90 26.15 -22.18
C SER A 2 24.48 26.44 -21.71
N ASP A 3 23.49 25.95 -22.44
CA ASP A 3 22.10 25.94 -21.99
C ASP A 3 22.00 25.09 -20.72
N GLU A 4 22.04 25.75 -19.57
CA GLU A 4 21.70 25.15 -18.29
C GLU A 4 20.20 24.87 -18.33
N GLN A 5 19.82 23.60 -18.47
CA GLN A 5 18.42 23.21 -18.40
C GLN A 5 17.88 23.52 -16.99
N PRO A 6 16.66 24.05 -16.86
CA PRO A 6 16.05 24.30 -15.55
C PRO A 6 15.93 22.99 -14.76
N PRO A 7 15.97 23.05 -13.42
CA PRO A 7 15.85 21.86 -12.59
C PRO A 7 14.52 21.14 -12.89
N PRO A 8 14.50 19.79 -12.91
CA PRO A 8 13.30 19.02 -13.17
C PRO A 8 12.18 19.44 -12.21
N SER A 9 10.96 19.55 -12.76
CA SER A 9 9.78 19.85 -11.95
C SER A 9 9.49 18.69 -11.00
N GLY A 10 8.72 18.92 -9.92
CA GLY A 10 8.41 17.88 -8.93
C GLY A 10 7.75 16.62 -9.52
N ASP A 11 7.16 16.74 -10.71
CA ASP A 11 6.53 15.64 -11.45
C ASP A 11 7.55 14.81 -12.26
N ASP A 12 8.76 15.34 -12.51
CA ASP A 12 9.85 14.65 -13.23
C ASP A 12 10.66 13.71 -12.32
N LEU A 13 10.33 13.64 -11.03
CA LEU A 13 10.84 12.62 -10.11
C LEU A 13 10.04 11.30 -10.16
N LEU A 14 9.01 11.22 -11.02
CA LEU A 14 8.39 9.96 -11.40
C LEU A 14 9.43 9.10 -12.13
N ALA A 15 9.93 8.10 -11.43
CA ALA A 15 11.10 7.31 -11.81
C ALA A 15 11.06 6.83 -13.28
N PRO A 16 12.19 6.85 -14.02
CA PRO A 16 12.30 6.34 -15.39
C PRO A 16 12.24 4.80 -15.50
N ALA A 17 11.63 4.12 -14.54
CA ALA A 17 11.51 2.66 -14.48
C ALA A 17 10.06 2.29 -14.21
N GLY A 18 9.58 1.13 -14.68
CA GLY A 18 8.19 0.67 -14.53
C GLY A 18 7.75 0.36 -13.09
N TYR A 19 8.25 1.09 -12.10
CA TYR A 19 7.93 0.96 -10.69
C TYR A 19 7.82 2.33 -10.03
N ASP A 20 6.93 2.44 -9.04
CA ASP A 20 6.86 3.61 -8.16
C ASP A 20 7.56 3.29 -6.82
N LEU A 21 8.10 4.32 -6.18
CA LEU A 21 8.61 4.23 -4.81
C LEU A 21 7.60 4.92 -3.89
N VAL A 22 7.08 4.16 -2.93
CA VAL A 22 6.11 4.63 -1.96
C VAL A 22 6.76 4.69 -0.60
N ASP A 23 6.77 5.88 -0.01
CA ASP A 23 7.16 6.04 1.39
C ASP A 23 6.06 5.44 2.28
N VAL A 24 6.38 4.32 2.93
CA VAL A 24 5.54 3.76 3.98
C VAL A 24 6.17 4.08 5.31
N ARG A 25 5.39 4.80 6.12
CA ARG A 25 5.83 5.14 7.46
C ARG A 25 5.88 3.93 8.36
N TYR A 26 5.06 2.92 8.09
CA TYR A 26 4.87 1.77 8.95
C TYR A 26 5.24 0.46 8.25
N ILE A 27 6.26 -0.22 8.79
CA ILE A 27 6.74 -1.53 8.33
C ILE A 27 6.74 -2.49 9.52
N GLU A 28 6.09 -3.64 9.38
CA GLU A 28 6.14 -4.75 10.34
C GLU A 28 7.03 -5.88 9.83
N VAL A 29 7.96 -6.31 10.68
CA VAL A 29 8.87 -7.44 10.47
C VAL A 29 8.73 -8.36 11.68
N ASN A 30 8.38 -9.63 11.45
CA ASN A 30 8.19 -10.65 12.50
C ASN A 30 7.26 -10.19 13.65
N GLY A 31 6.16 -9.49 13.35
CA GLY A 31 5.21 -9.02 14.38
C GLY A 31 5.68 -7.81 15.17
N SER A 32 6.78 -7.16 14.77
CA SER A 32 7.32 -5.97 15.42
C SER A 32 7.48 -4.82 14.44
N TYR A 33 7.23 -3.61 14.93
CA TYR A 33 7.40 -2.39 14.14
C TYR A 33 8.88 -2.12 13.84
N ALA A 34 9.25 -2.17 12.57
CA ALA A 34 10.61 -2.00 12.10
C ALA A 34 10.95 -0.55 11.70
N GLY A 35 9.95 0.31 11.51
CA GLY A 35 10.14 1.74 11.17
C GLY A 35 9.49 2.14 9.85
N HIS A 36 10.09 3.14 9.20
CA HIS A 36 9.67 3.68 7.90
C HIS A 36 10.62 3.23 6.79
N GLY A 37 10.16 3.25 5.54
CA GLY A 37 11.00 2.93 4.40
C GLY A 37 10.30 3.11 3.06
N LEU A 38 11.09 2.99 1.99
CA LEU A 38 10.59 3.03 0.62
C LEU A 38 10.25 1.63 0.14
N LEU A 39 9.01 1.44 -0.33
CA LEU A 39 8.58 0.24 -1.00
C LEU A 39 8.52 0.43 -2.51
N ARG A 40 9.04 -0.56 -3.23
CA ARG A 40 8.92 -0.63 -4.67
C ARG A 40 7.60 -1.28 -5.07
N THR A 41 6.76 -0.56 -5.81
CA THR A 41 5.48 -1.07 -6.32
C THR A 41 5.54 -1.22 -7.84
N HIS A 42 4.50 -1.77 -8.45
CA HIS A 42 4.30 -1.54 -9.88
C HIS A 42 4.14 -0.03 -10.14
N GLY A 43 4.50 0.43 -11.33
CA GLY A 43 4.31 1.83 -11.71
C GLY A 43 2.83 2.16 -11.91
N ARG A 44 2.46 3.44 -11.72
CA ARG A 44 1.08 3.92 -11.82
C ARG A 44 0.31 3.42 -13.04
N ARG A 45 0.96 3.40 -14.21
CA ARG A 45 0.39 3.00 -15.50
C ARG A 45 0.10 1.49 -15.61
N GLU A 46 0.75 0.67 -14.79
CA GLU A 46 0.61 -0.78 -14.77
C GLU A 46 -0.41 -1.26 -13.72
N CYS A 47 -1.00 -0.34 -12.97
CA CYS A 47 -1.95 -0.67 -11.92
C CYS A 47 -3.23 -1.30 -12.50
N SER A 48 -3.52 -2.52 -12.07
CA SER A 48 -4.51 -3.43 -12.69
C SER A 48 -5.98 -3.13 -12.35
N GLY A 49 -6.37 -1.85 -12.35
CA GLY A 49 -7.76 -1.41 -12.27
C GLY A 49 -8.19 -0.92 -10.87
N PRO A 50 -9.48 -1.09 -10.50
CA PRO A 50 -9.98 -0.61 -9.22
C PRO A 50 -9.41 -1.42 -8.05
N ASN A 51 -9.40 -0.79 -6.88
CA ASN A 51 -9.00 -1.38 -5.61
C ASN A 51 -7.48 -1.58 -5.49
N CYS A 52 -6.72 -0.50 -5.63
CA CYS A 52 -5.30 -0.50 -5.28
C CYS A 52 -5.09 0.43 -4.06
N PRO A 53 -4.61 -0.07 -2.91
CA PRO A 53 -4.46 0.73 -1.69
C PRO A 53 -3.60 1.99 -1.86
N ILE A 54 -2.65 1.92 -2.80
CA ILE A 54 -1.61 2.93 -2.99
C ILE A 54 -2.06 3.96 -3.99
N HIS A 55 -2.56 3.52 -5.15
CA HIS A 55 -2.81 4.47 -6.21
C HIS A 55 -4.16 4.39 -6.91
N ASN A 56 -5.07 3.55 -6.41
CA ASN A 56 -6.50 3.71 -6.69
C ASN A 56 -7.33 3.25 -5.48
N PRO A 57 -7.19 3.93 -4.33
CA PRO A 57 -7.92 3.58 -3.13
C PRO A 57 -9.42 3.85 -3.34
N SER A 58 -10.27 2.94 -2.92
CA SER A 58 -11.71 3.18 -2.86
C SER A 58 -12.08 3.95 -1.59
N GLU A 59 -13.27 4.53 -1.58
CA GLU A 59 -13.82 5.14 -0.37
C GLU A 59 -14.24 4.03 0.61
N HIS A 60 -13.49 3.88 1.70
CA HIS A 60 -13.78 2.96 2.80
C HIS A 60 -13.31 3.55 4.15
N PRO A 61 -13.80 3.07 5.30
CA PRO A 61 -13.59 3.73 6.61
C PRO A 61 -12.13 3.98 7.02
N LEU A 62 -11.20 3.18 6.50
CA LEU A 62 -9.77 3.28 6.77
C LEU A 62 -8.97 3.73 5.54
N ALA A 63 -9.59 4.27 4.49
CA ALA A 63 -8.90 4.67 3.26
C ALA A 63 -7.82 5.73 3.50
N ASP A 64 -8.05 6.64 4.46
CA ASP A 64 -7.11 7.68 4.86
C ASP A 64 -6.17 7.26 5.99
N ALA A 65 -6.37 6.07 6.56
CA ALA A 65 -5.50 5.57 7.60
C ALA A 65 -4.11 5.23 7.02
N PRO A 66 -3.03 5.38 7.81
CA PRO A 66 -1.69 5.08 7.32
C PRO A 66 -1.56 3.66 6.80
N LEU A 67 -0.84 3.51 5.68
CA LEU A 67 -0.46 2.20 5.16
C LEU A 67 0.59 1.55 6.07
N LEU A 68 0.35 0.29 6.40
CA LEU A 68 1.26 -0.60 7.10
C LEU A 68 1.68 -1.72 6.14
N TRP A 69 2.98 -1.88 5.93
CA TRP A 69 3.50 -3.02 5.19
C TRP A 69 3.77 -4.20 6.11
N ARG A 70 3.22 -5.35 5.74
CA ARG A 70 3.49 -6.62 6.41
C ARG A 70 4.42 -7.48 5.58
N GLU A 71 5.65 -7.65 6.09
CA GLU A 71 6.68 -8.42 5.42
C GLU A 71 6.33 -9.92 5.33
N ASP A 72 5.77 -10.49 6.41
CA ASP A 72 5.41 -11.92 6.50
C ASP A 72 4.38 -12.34 5.45
N GLY A 73 3.44 -11.44 5.15
CA GLY A 73 2.35 -11.66 4.22
C GLY A 73 2.58 -11.13 2.81
N GLY A 74 3.49 -10.17 2.64
CA GLY A 74 3.69 -9.46 1.39
C GLY A 74 2.47 -8.62 0.98
N PHE A 75 1.83 -7.95 1.94
CA PHE A 75 0.64 -7.14 1.69
C PHE A 75 0.53 -5.90 2.56
N MET A 76 -0.35 -4.99 2.11
CA MET A 76 -0.66 -3.75 2.82
C MET A 76 -1.85 -3.94 3.73
N GLU A 77 -1.74 -3.35 4.91
CA GLU A 77 -2.80 -3.11 5.88
C GLU A 77 -2.99 -1.60 6.07
N ARG A 78 -4.05 -1.24 6.79
CA ARG A 78 -4.33 0.09 7.31
C ARG A 78 -4.18 0.08 8.81
N LEU A 79 -3.38 0.99 9.34
CA LEU A 79 -3.19 1.15 10.78
C LEU A 79 -4.34 2.01 11.35
N CYS A 80 -5.24 1.41 12.13
CA CYS A 80 -6.34 2.15 12.74
C CYS A 80 -5.85 3.12 13.83
N PRO A 81 -6.70 4.05 14.31
CA PRO A 81 -6.35 4.98 15.38
C PRO A 81 -5.95 4.32 16.72
N HIS A 82 -6.31 3.06 16.94
CA HIS A 82 -5.91 2.30 18.13
C HIS A 82 -4.55 1.61 17.97
N GLY A 83 -3.91 1.73 16.80
CA GLY A 83 -2.61 1.14 16.51
C GLY A 83 -2.66 -0.32 16.06
N VAL A 84 -3.82 -0.81 15.61
CA VAL A 84 -3.99 -2.17 15.09
C VAL A 84 -3.99 -2.16 13.56
N GLY A 85 -3.27 -3.12 12.97
CA GLY A 85 -3.24 -3.32 11.52
C GLY A 85 -4.48 -4.08 11.04
N HIS A 86 -5.21 -3.48 10.09
CA HIS A 86 -6.38 -4.09 9.45
C HIS A 86 -6.12 -4.35 7.97
N PRO A 87 -6.53 -5.50 7.42
CA PRO A 87 -6.44 -5.78 6.00
C PRO A 87 -7.10 -4.66 5.20
N ASP A 88 -6.34 -4.09 4.27
CA ASP A 88 -6.86 -3.06 3.40
C ASP A 88 -7.96 -3.65 2.49
N VAL A 89 -9.14 -3.03 2.47
CA VAL A 89 -10.32 -3.52 1.73
C VAL A 89 -10.04 -3.58 0.23
N ASP A 90 -9.26 -2.64 -0.30
CA ASP A 90 -8.87 -2.65 -1.70
C ASP A 90 -7.93 -3.82 -2.02
N ARG A 91 -6.97 -4.10 -1.13
CA ARG A 91 -6.12 -5.29 -1.25
C ARG A 91 -6.93 -6.57 -1.21
N LEU A 92 -7.94 -6.66 -0.35
CA LEU A 92 -8.84 -7.82 -0.28
C LEU A 92 -9.64 -7.99 -1.58
N ALA A 93 -10.24 -6.92 -2.10
CA ALA A 93 -10.99 -6.94 -3.35
C ALA A 93 -10.10 -7.33 -4.55
N HIS A 94 -8.89 -6.79 -4.62
CA HIS A 94 -7.92 -7.18 -5.64
C HIS A 94 -7.52 -8.65 -5.52
N THR A 95 -7.27 -9.14 -4.30
CA THR A 95 -6.91 -10.55 -4.07
C THR A 95 -8.07 -11.48 -4.44
N MET A 96 -9.31 -11.11 -4.12
CA MET A 96 -10.49 -11.88 -4.52
C MET A 96 -10.58 -12.00 -6.04
N ARG A 97 -10.38 -10.89 -6.75
CA ARG A 97 -10.43 -10.85 -8.22
C ARG A 97 -9.34 -11.67 -8.89
N THR A 98 -8.13 -11.69 -8.32
CA THR A 98 -6.93 -12.23 -8.98
C THR A 98 -6.48 -13.61 -8.48
N GLN A 99 -6.79 -13.95 -7.23
CA GLN A 99 -6.31 -15.15 -6.55
C GLN A 99 -7.45 -15.96 -5.90
N GLY A 100 -8.66 -15.41 -5.85
CA GLY A 100 -9.86 -16.08 -5.36
C GLY A 100 -10.02 -16.08 -3.84
N GLU A 101 -11.05 -16.80 -3.40
CA GLU A 101 -11.57 -16.72 -2.04
C GLU A 101 -10.60 -17.26 -0.98
N SER A 102 -9.92 -18.39 -1.24
CA SER A 102 -8.98 -19.00 -0.29
C SER A 102 -7.81 -18.06 0.04
N ALA A 103 -7.26 -17.38 -0.97
CA ALA A 103 -6.21 -16.39 -0.78
C ALA A 103 -6.74 -15.17 -0.01
N THR A 104 -7.94 -14.71 -0.36
CA THR A 104 -8.58 -13.57 0.31
C THR A 104 -8.84 -13.86 1.79
N ARG A 105 -9.39 -15.04 2.14
CA ARG A 105 -9.60 -15.45 3.54
C ARG A 105 -8.30 -15.53 4.33
N ARG A 106 -7.18 -15.85 3.68
CA ARG A 106 -5.87 -15.88 4.35
C ARG A 106 -5.43 -14.47 4.77
N ILE A 107 -5.57 -13.50 3.88
CA ILE A 107 -5.18 -12.10 4.12
C ILE A 107 -6.19 -11.39 5.03
N ALA A 108 -7.48 -11.72 4.93
CA ALA A 108 -8.53 -11.14 5.77
C ALA A 108 -8.41 -11.51 7.25
N ARG A 109 -7.61 -12.53 7.61
CA ARG A 109 -7.35 -12.88 9.01
C ARG A 109 -6.43 -11.85 9.64
N HIS A 110 -6.92 -11.19 10.68
CA HIS A 110 -6.18 -10.21 11.46
C HIS A 110 -6.68 -10.20 12.90
N ALA A 111 -5.89 -9.64 13.81
CA ALA A 111 -6.37 -9.30 15.13
C ALA A 111 -7.30 -8.08 14.99
N CYS A 112 -8.52 -8.19 15.52
CA CYS A 112 -9.49 -7.10 15.50
C CYS A 112 -9.70 -6.59 16.93
N ASP A 113 -9.61 -5.28 17.09
CA ASP A 113 -9.90 -4.55 18.33
C ASP A 113 -11.35 -4.03 18.38
N GLY A 114 -12.16 -4.36 17.37
CA GLY A 114 -13.55 -3.92 17.24
C GLY A 114 -13.75 -2.69 16.35
N CYS A 115 -12.71 -2.17 15.68
CA CYS A 115 -12.88 -1.01 14.79
C CYS A 115 -13.26 -1.33 13.34
N CYS A 116 -13.34 -2.62 12.97
CA CYS A 116 -13.87 -3.06 11.69
C CYS A 116 -15.40 -2.89 11.65
N LEU A 117 -15.87 -1.72 11.20
CA LEU A 117 -17.28 -1.44 10.90
C LEU A 117 -17.52 -1.44 9.39
#